data_AF-A0A960WYB2-F1
#
_entry.id   AF-A0A960WYB2-F1
#
_cell.length_a   1.000
_cell.length_b   1.000
_cell.length_c   1.000
_cell.angle_alpha   90.00
_cell.angle_beta   90.00
_cell.angle_gamma   90.00
#
_symmetry.space_group_name_H-M   'P 1'
#
loop_
_entity.id
_entity.type
_entity.pdbx_description
1 polymer ?
#
loop_
_entity_poly.entity_id
_entity_poly.type
_entity_poly.pdbx_seq_one_letter_code
_entity_poly.pdbx_strand_id
1 'polypeptide(L)'
;MQSFLYHFDFHRLRIVCGALALVASFPLQAQIGAEKAVPYHLQDGQEYQVSLTSLLEHGRKLFVANWTKPDGGGRPLTKGTGSPVADPSSPLVFPRNFNRISGPDANSCAGCHNSPVAGGNGDIVANVFVLGQRFDFATFDAGESIVTKGGVDESGKHANLQQIAN
;
A
#
# COMPACT_ATOMS: atom_id res chain seq x y z
N MET A 1 -63.86 35.47 22.91
CA MET A 1 -65.02 35.69 22.02
C MET A 1 -64.95 34.66 20.91
N GLN A 2 -65.96 33.80 20.86
CA GLN A 2 -66.17 32.78 19.83
C GLN A 2 -66.49 33.46 18.48
N SER A 3 -66.12 32.83 17.37
CA SER A 3 -67.08 32.46 16.30
C SER A 3 -66.41 31.62 15.22
N PHE A 4 -66.95 30.42 15.06
CA PHE A 4 -66.79 29.46 13.98
C PHE A 4 -67.10 30.04 12.60
N LEU A 5 -66.49 29.51 11.54
CA LEU A 5 -67.22 29.01 10.37
C LEU A 5 -66.39 27.91 9.66
N TYR A 6 -67.05 26.77 9.45
CA TYR A 6 -66.59 25.60 8.70
C TYR A 6 -66.79 25.82 7.19
N HIS A 7 -65.86 25.32 6.36
CA HIS A 7 -66.17 24.94 4.98
C HIS A 7 -65.43 23.64 4.62
N PHE A 8 -66.21 22.60 4.34
CA PHE A 8 -65.80 21.36 3.70
C PHE A 8 -65.50 21.65 2.22
N ASP A 9 -64.52 20.97 1.62
CA ASP A 9 -64.75 19.81 0.72
C ASP A 9 -63.60 19.60 -0.28
N PHE A 10 -63.58 18.41 -0.88
CA PHE A 10 -62.81 17.91 -2.02
C PHE A 10 -61.50 17.16 -1.74
N HIS A 11 -61.69 15.86 -1.46
CA HIS A 11 -61.02 14.73 -2.11
C HIS A 11 -59.80 15.05 -2.97
N ARG A 12 -58.60 14.77 -2.43
CA ARG A 12 -57.45 14.34 -3.24
C ARG A 12 -56.81 13.14 -2.57
N LEU A 13 -57.34 11.95 -2.89
CA LEU A 13 -56.67 10.68 -2.69
C LEU A 13 -55.41 10.67 -3.56
N ARG A 14 -54.28 11.07 -2.99
CA ARG A 14 -52.96 10.90 -3.63
C ARG A 14 -52.56 9.45 -3.42
N ILE A 15 -52.83 8.62 -4.43
CA ILE A 15 -52.23 7.28 -4.51
C ILE A 15 -50.72 7.50 -4.65
N VAL A 16 -49.99 7.22 -3.57
CA VAL A 16 -48.55 7.12 -3.58
C VAL A 16 -48.21 5.78 -4.23
N CYS A 17 -47.98 5.77 -5.54
CA CYS A 17 -47.28 4.66 -6.19
C CYS A 17 -45.82 4.68 -5.75
N GLY A 18 -45.54 4.06 -4.60
CA GLY A 18 -44.19 3.71 -4.21
C GLY A 18 -43.69 2.60 -5.12
N ALA A 19 -43.00 2.96 -6.20
CA ALA A 19 -42.26 1.98 -7.00
C ALA A 19 -41.11 1.45 -6.13
N LEU A 20 -41.28 0.24 -5.58
CA LEU A 20 -40.21 -0.51 -4.95
C LEU A 20 -39.24 -0.94 -6.07
N ALA A 21 -38.24 -0.10 -6.36
CA ALA A 21 -37.16 -0.49 -7.24
C ALA A 21 -36.34 -1.57 -6.53
N LEU A 22 -36.56 -2.84 -6.91
CA LEU A 22 -35.65 -3.94 -6.60
C LEU A 22 -34.32 -3.64 -7.29
N VAL A 23 -33.40 -3.01 -6.54
CA VAL A 23 -32.01 -2.86 -6.97
C VAL A 23 -31.38 -4.25 -6.84
N ALA A 24 -31.29 -4.97 -7.95
CA ALA A 24 -30.51 -6.20 -8.02
C ALA A 24 -29.04 -5.82 -7.80
N SER A 25 -28.51 -6.12 -6.61
CA SER A 25 -27.08 -6.03 -6.34
C SER A 25 -26.37 -7.14 -7.10
N PHE A 26 -25.92 -6.84 -8.32
CA PHE A 26 -24.99 -7.71 -9.02
C PHE A 26 -23.67 -7.75 -8.23
N PRO A 27 -23.10 -8.93 -7.94
CA PRO A 27 -21.77 -8.99 -7.36
C PRO A 27 -20.80 -8.29 -8.31
N LEU A 28 -19.98 -7.38 -7.78
CA LEU A 28 -18.94 -6.73 -8.55
C LEU A 28 -18.09 -7.83 -9.19
N GLN A 29 -18.16 -7.96 -10.51
CA GLN A 29 -17.33 -8.90 -11.26
C GLN A 29 -15.87 -8.60 -10.87
N ALA A 30 -15.16 -9.57 -10.30
CA ALA A 30 -13.75 -9.39 -9.96
C ALA A 30 -12.99 -9.04 -11.25
N GLN A 31 -12.41 -7.84 -11.29
CA GLN A 31 -11.60 -7.40 -12.41
C GLN A 31 -10.25 -8.12 -12.34
N ILE A 32 -9.90 -8.86 -13.39
CA ILE A 32 -8.58 -9.50 -13.52
C ILE A 32 -7.50 -8.42 -13.42
N GLY A 33 -6.51 -8.63 -12.56
CA GLY A 33 -5.43 -7.66 -12.28
C GLY A 33 -5.76 -6.66 -11.17
N ALA A 34 -6.92 -6.77 -10.51
CA ALA A 34 -7.31 -5.97 -9.35
C ALA A 34 -7.35 -6.79 -8.04
N GLU A 35 -6.68 -7.95 -8.01
CA GLU A 35 -6.64 -8.83 -6.86
C GLU A 35 -5.90 -8.16 -5.70
N LYS A 36 -6.50 -8.20 -4.51
CA LYS A 36 -5.88 -7.72 -3.27
C LYS A 36 -5.16 -8.86 -2.57
N ALA A 37 -3.93 -8.63 -2.13
CA ALA A 37 -3.19 -9.60 -1.32
C ALA A 37 -3.83 -9.76 0.07
N VAL A 38 -4.43 -8.68 0.59
CA VAL A 38 -5.12 -8.66 1.88
C VAL A 38 -6.53 -8.09 1.68
N PRO A 39 -7.56 -8.93 1.49
CA PRO A 39 -8.90 -8.46 1.14
C PRO A 39 -9.64 -7.79 2.32
N TYR A 40 -9.22 -8.05 3.56
CA TYR A 40 -9.85 -7.54 4.77
C TYR A 40 -8.78 -7.00 5.73
N HIS A 41 -8.96 -5.78 6.20
CA HIS A 41 -8.12 -5.14 7.22
C HIS A 41 -8.88 -5.06 8.54
N LEU A 42 -8.23 -5.46 9.63
CA LEU A 42 -8.71 -5.17 10.97
C LEU A 42 -8.76 -3.65 11.17
N GLN A 43 -9.84 -3.16 11.77
CA GLN A 43 -9.94 -1.80 12.27
C GLN A 43 -9.25 -1.68 13.62
N ASP A 44 -8.78 -0.47 13.95
CA ASP A 44 -8.17 -0.19 15.26
C ASP A 44 -9.08 -0.67 16.40
N GLY A 45 -8.51 -1.47 17.31
CA GLY A 45 -9.19 -2.07 18.44
C GLY A 45 -9.87 -3.42 18.16
N GLN A 46 -10.00 -3.85 16.91
CA GLN A 46 -10.53 -5.19 16.59
C GLN A 46 -9.53 -6.31 16.94
N GLU A 47 -8.23 -6.01 16.98
CA GLU A 47 -7.18 -6.93 17.42
C GLU A 47 -7.40 -7.46 18.84
N TYR A 48 -8.10 -6.69 19.71
CA TYR A 48 -8.45 -7.10 21.07
C TYR A 48 -9.69 -7.99 21.15
N GLN A 49 -10.46 -8.09 20.07
CA GLN A 49 -11.73 -8.83 20.02
C GLN A 49 -11.62 -10.17 19.29
N VAL A 50 -10.52 -10.38 18.55
CA VAL A 50 -10.23 -11.65 17.88
C VAL A 50 -9.40 -12.56 18.78
N SER A 51 -9.55 -13.87 18.61
CA SER A 51 -8.70 -14.83 19.34
C SER A 51 -7.24 -14.66 18.94
N LEU A 52 -6.31 -15.00 19.86
CA LEU A 52 -4.87 -14.97 19.59
C LEU A 52 -4.52 -15.75 18.32
N THR A 53 -5.09 -16.94 18.13
CA THR A 53 -4.85 -17.76 16.94
C THR A 53 -5.27 -17.05 15.65
N SER A 54 -6.44 -16.42 15.64
CA SER A 54 -6.91 -15.65 14.48
C SER A 54 -6.04 -14.42 14.22
N LEU A 55 -5.56 -13.76 15.28
CA LEU A 55 -4.67 -12.61 15.16
C LEU A 55 -3.30 -13.00 14.59
N LEU A 56 -2.72 -14.11 15.05
CA LEU A 56 -1.47 -14.66 14.52
C LEU A 56 -1.62 -15.05 13.04
N GLU A 57 -2.72 -15.69 12.68
CA GLU A 57 -2.98 -16.05 11.28
C GLU A 57 -3.19 -14.81 10.40
N HIS A 58 -3.83 -13.76 10.92
CA HIS A 58 -3.94 -12.48 10.22
C HIS A 58 -2.56 -11.83 10.04
N GLY A 59 -1.74 -11.79 11.10
CA GLY A 59 -0.36 -11.30 11.02
C GLY A 59 0.48 -12.08 10.01
N ARG A 60 0.35 -13.41 9.97
CA ARG A 60 1.02 -14.25 8.96
C ARG A 60 0.60 -13.87 7.54
N LYS A 61 -0.69 -13.62 7.30
CA LYS A 61 -1.19 -13.15 5.98
C LYS A 61 -0.56 -11.81 5.60
N LEU A 62 -0.52 -10.84 6.51
CA LEU A 62 0.15 -9.55 6.27
C LEU A 62 1.64 -9.72 5.97
N PHE A 63 2.31 -10.62 6.69
CA PHE A 63 3.75 -10.83 6.60
C PHE A 63 4.19 -11.40 5.23
N VAL A 64 3.38 -12.30 4.66
CA VAL A 64 3.65 -12.95 3.37
C VAL A 64 2.94 -12.30 2.18
N ALA A 65 2.16 -11.23 2.42
CA ALA A 65 1.40 -10.55 1.39
C ALA A 65 2.33 -9.86 0.38
N ASN A 66 2.21 -10.21 -0.89
CA ASN A 66 2.83 -9.48 -1.99
C ASN A 66 1.92 -8.30 -2.35
N TRP A 67 2.15 -7.15 -1.71
CA TRP A 67 1.27 -5.99 -1.80
C TRP A 67 1.08 -5.52 -3.26
N THR A 68 -0.17 -5.52 -3.71
CA THR A 68 -0.53 -5.10 -5.06
C THR A 68 -0.81 -3.59 -5.11
N LYS A 69 -0.93 -3.00 -6.31
CA LYS A 69 -1.33 -1.59 -6.44
C LYS A 69 -2.69 -1.29 -5.76
N PRO A 70 -3.74 -2.12 -5.92
CA PRO A 70 -5.00 -1.97 -5.16
C PRO A 70 -4.85 -2.02 -3.64
N ASP A 71 -3.81 -2.67 -3.10
CA ASP A 71 -3.52 -2.69 -1.67
C ASP A 71 -2.77 -1.42 -1.21
N GLY A 72 -2.42 -0.51 -2.13
CA GLY A 72 -1.52 0.61 -1.85
C GLY A 72 -0.04 0.26 -1.98
N GLY A 73 0.27 -0.88 -2.61
CA GLY A 73 1.63 -1.30 -2.93
C GLY A 73 2.29 -0.34 -3.92
N GLY A 74 3.57 -0.05 -3.67
CA GLY A 74 4.35 0.94 -4.40
C GLY A 74 4.34 2.30 -3.71
N ARG A 75 5.53 2.83 -3.41
CA ARG A 75 5.72 4.16 -2.82
C ARG A 75 6.55 5.03 -3.76
N PRO A 76 5.97 5.50 -4.88
CA PRO A 76 6.73 6.11 -5.97
C PRO A 76 7.48 7.39 -5.57
N LEU A 77 7.10 8.04 -4.48
CA LEU A 77 7.71 9.28 -3.99
C LEU A 77 8.39 9.11 -2.63
N THR A 78 8.70 7.87 -2.24
CA THR A 78 9.29 7.57 -0.94
C THR A 78 10.45 6.58 -1.10
N LYS A 79 11.55 6.87 -0.41
CA LYS A 79 12.71 5.99 -0.28
C LYS A 79 12.42 4.79 0.61
N GLY A 80 13.34 3.83 0.66
CA GLY A 80 13.26 2.71 1.60
C GLY A 80 13.32 3.15 3.09
N THR A 81 13.89 4.34 3.40
CA THR A 81 13.80 4.95 4.74
C THR A 81 12.39 5.38 5.16
N GLY A 82 11.45 5.53 4.21
CA GLY A 82 10.20 6.25 4.44
C GLY A 82 10.28 7.77 4.22
N SER A 83 11.46 8.32 3.90
CA SER A 83 11.63 9.74 3.55
C SER A 83 11.20 10.01 2.10
N PRO A 84 10.89 11.27 1.72
CA PRO A 84 10.68 11.63 0.32
C PRO A 84 11.89 11.28 -0.57
N VAL A 85 11.63 11.01 -1.84
CA VAL A 85 12.69 10.90 -2.87
C VAL A 85 13.44 12.23 -3.02
N ALA A 86 14.72 12.15 -3.38
CA ALA A 86 15.58 13.30 -3.62
C ALA A 86 15.16 14.08 -4.88
N ASP A 87 14.66 13.40 -5.90
CA ASP A 87 14.12 14.01 -7.12
C ASP A 87 12.64 13.65 -7.35
N PRO A 88 11.70 14.47 -6.86
CA PRO A 88 10.26 14.26 -7.05
C PRO A 88 9.80 14.29 -8.51
N SER A 89 10.58 14.88 -9.41
CA SER A 89 10.26 14.88 -10.85
C SER A 89 10.49 13.51 -11.49
N SER A 90 11.15 12.60 -10.76
CA SER A 90 11.57 11.29 -11.24
C SER A 90 11.08 10.18 -10.29
N PRO A 91 9.77 9.88 -10.25
CA PRO A 91 9.18 8.92 -9.32
C PRO A 91 9.64 7.45 -9.56
N LEU A 92 9.61 6.64 -8.50
CA LEU A 92 9.91 5.21 -8.48
C LEU A 92 8.75 4.39 -9.05
N VAL A 93 8.47 4.58 -10.34
CA VAL A 93 7.57 3.74 -11.15
C VAL A 93 8.40 2.87 -12.10
N PHE A 94 7.80 1.84 -12.70
CA PHE A 94 8.51 0.98 -13.66
C PHE A 94 9.23 1.79 -14.75
N PRO A 95 10.50 1.49 -15.07
CA PRO A 95 11.34 0.38 -14.54
C PRO A 95 12.12 0.72 -13.25
N ARG A 96 11.99 1.92 -12.71
CA ARG A 96 12.70 2.42 -11.51
C ARG A 96 12.07 2.04 -10.18
N ASN A 97 11.19 1.05 -10.17
CA ASN A 97 10.56 0.51 -8.97
C ASN A 97 11.14 -0.85 -8.56
N PHE A 98 12.22 -1.31 -9.20
CA PHE A 98 12.81 -2.63 -8.98
C PHE A 98 14.32 -2.62 -9.27
N ASN A 99 15.20 -2.87 -8.29
CA ASN A 99 16.67 -2.92 -8.52
C ASN A 99 17.58 -3.75 -7.59
N ARG A 100 17.16 -4.67 -6.77
CA ARG A 100 17.92 -5.41 -5.73
C ARG A 100 18.69 -4.58 -4.67
N ILE A 101 19.16 -3.36 -4.96
CA ILE A 101 20.06 -2.54 -4.13
C ILE A 101 19.29 -1.55 -3.24
N SER A 102 18.39 -0.76 -3.79
CA SER A 102 17.68 0.33 -3.09
C SER A 102 16.20 0.43 -3.40
N GLY A 103 15.72 -0.31 -4.40
CA GLY A 103 14.34 -0.34 -4.81
C GLY A 103 13.48 -1.08 -3.78
N PRO A 104 12.15 -0.91 -3.84
CA PRO A 104 11.19 -1.58 -2.96
C PRO A 104 11.00 -3.07 -3.32
N ASP A 105 12.09 -3.75 -3.68
CA ASP A 105 12.15 -5.07 -4.31
C ASP A 105 11.54 -6.20 -3.48
N ALA A 106 11.53 -6.03 -2.16
CA ALA A 106 10.76 -6.89 -1.29
C ALA A 106 9.29 -6.46 -1.34
N ASN A 107 8.50 -7.20 -2.11
CA ASN A 107 7.05 -7.04 -2.19
C ASN A 107 6.30 -7.52 -0.93
N SER A 108 6.98 -8.24 -0.03
CA SER A 108 6.49 -8.72 1.26
C SER A 108 7.59 -8.70 2.32
N CYS A 109 7.22 -8.72 3.60
CA CYS A 109 8.18 -8.88 4.70
C CYS A 109 8.95 -10.20 4.56
N ALA A 110 8.25 -11.25 4.14
CA ALA A 110 8.82 -12.56 3.84
C ALA A 110 9.78 -12.56 2.64
N GLY A 111 9.87 -11.50 1.83
CA GLY A 111 10.91 -11.40 0.80
C GLY A 111 12.32 -11.45 1.38
N CYS A 112 12.53 -10.78 2.52
CA CYS A 112 13.81 -10.76 3.23
C CYS A 112 13.81 -11.63 4.50
N HIS A 113 12.65 -11.96 5.07
CA HIS A 113 12.55 -12.68 6.34
C HIS A 113 11.87 -14.05 6.18
N ASN A 114 12.60 -15.06 5.68
CA ASN A 114 12.00 -16.32 5.25
C ASN A 114 12.75 -17.61 5.57
N SER A 115 13.92 -17.57 6.20
CA SER A 115 14.72 -18.75 6.49
C SER A 115 14.86 -18.99 8.00
N PRO A 116 14.57 -20.21 8.50
CA PRO A 116 14.07 -21.37 7.76
C PRO A 116 12.57 -21.31 7.41
N VAL A 117 11.85 -20.33 7.94
CA VAL A 117 10.42 -20.08 7.71
C VAL A 117 10.15 -18.57 7.67
N ALA A 118 8.97 -18.17 7.19
CA ALA A 118 8.52 -16.78 7.25
C ALA A 118 8.65 -16.21 8.68
N GLY A 119 9.30 -15.05 8.80
CA GLY A 119 9.65 -14.42 10.08
C GLY A 119 11.10 -14.64 10.52
N GLY A 120 11.81 -15.59 9.91
CA GLY A 120 13.24 -15.82 10.13
C GLY A 120 14.13 -14.78 9.42
N ASN A 121 15.44 -15.04 9.39
CA ASN A 121 16.36 -14.22 8.61
C ASN A 121 16.32 -14.62 7.14
N GLY A 122 16.78 -13.74 6.24
CA GLY A 122 17.03 -14.11 4.86
C GLY A 122 18.32 -14.91 4.71
N ASP A 123 18.48 -15.61 3.59
CA ASP A 123 19.79 -16.15 3.20
C ASP A 123 20.73 -15.05 2.67
N ILE A 124 21.92 -15.43 2.22
CA ILE A 124 22.91 -14.49 1.68
C ILE A 124 22.42 -13.78 0.41
N VAL A 125 21.51 -14.39 -0.37
CA VAL A 125 20.94 -13.78 -1.58
C VAL A 125 19.88 -12.76 -1.19
N ALA A 126 19.22 -12.97 -0.05
CA ALA A 126 18.36 -11.98 0.60
C ALA A 126 19.12 -10.81 1.22
N ASN A 127 20.46 -10.91 1.41
CA ASN A 127 21.30 -9.85 2.01
C ASN A 127 20.83 -8.46 1.58
N VAL A 128 20.47 -7.68 2.59
CA VAL A 128 19.92 -6.36 2.41
C VAL A 128 21.08 -5.41 2.20
N PHE A 129 21.06 -4.64 1.12
CA PHE A 129 21.88 -3.45 0.99
C PHE A 129 21.31 -2.39 1.95
N VAL A 130 21.56 -2.56 3.25
CA VAL A 130 20.92 -1.78 4.34
C VAL A 130 21.17 -0.29 4.18
N LEU A 131 22.25 0.09 3.51
CA LEU A 131 22.59 1.47 3.22
C LEU A 131 22.02 1.96 1.87
N GLY A 132 21.59 1.04 1.00
CA GLY A 132 21.01 1.34 -0.31
C GLY A 132 19.65 2.01 -0.23
N GLN A 133 18.83 1.65 0.76
CA GLN A 133 17.49 2.23 0.99
C GLN A 133 17.47 3.77 1.14
N ARG A 134 18.62 4.41 1.38
CA ARG A 134 18.78 5.86 1.48
C ARG A 134 18.73 6.56 0.11
N PHE A 135 18.96 5.81 -0.95
CA PHE A 135 18.92 6.29 -2.33
C PHE A 135 17.52 6.15 -2.92
N ASP A 136 17.13 7.04 -3.82
CA ASP A 136 15.91 6.87 -4.62
C ASP A 136 16.01 5.58 -5.42
N PHE A 137 17.08 5.45 -6.20
CA PHE A 137 17.37 4.32 -7.07
C PHE A 137 18.87 4.28 -7.36
N ALA A 138 19.62 3.45 -6.63
CA ALA A 138 21.07 3.30 -6.80
C ALA A 138 21.42 2.85 -8.22
N THR A 139 22.22 3.65 -8.92
CA THR A 139 22.70 3.40 -10.29
C THR A 139 24.22 3.43 -10.40
N PHE A 140 24.91 4.05 -9.43
CA PHE A 140 26.34 4.34 -9.50
C PHE A 140 26.74 5.18 -10.73
N ASP A 141 25.78 5.92 -11.30
CA ASP A 141 26.03 6.79 -12.45
C ASP A 141 26.92 7.97 -12.03
N ALA A 142 28.10 8.08 -12.64
CA ALA A 142 29.04 9.17 -12.37
C ALA A 142 28.54 10.54 -12.88
N GLY A 143 27.57 10.55 -13.81
CA GLY A 143 26.92 11.77 -14.27
C GLY A 143 25.82 12.29 -13.34
N GLU A 144 25.37 11.48 -12.38
CA GLU A 144 24.33 11.87 -11.42
C GLU A 144 24.95 12.64 -10.25
N SER A 145 24.47 13.87 -10.04
CA SER A 145 24.98 14.78 -8.99
C SER A 145 23.95 15.09 -7.91
N ILE A 146 22.69 14.67 -8.09
CA ILE A 146 21.66 14.83 -7.06
C ILE A 146 21.96 13.86 -5.91
N VAL A 147 22.25 14.44 -4.75
CA VAL A 147 22.53 13.73 -3.49
C VAL A 147 21.44 12.70 -3.23
N THR A 148 21.84 11.44 -3.01
CA THR A 148 20.98 10.29 -2.73
C THR A 148 19.93 9.98 -3.80
N LYS A 149 20.07 10.47 -5.04
CA LYS A 149 19.23 10.00 -6.14
C LYS A 149 19.68 8.63 -6.62
N GLY A 150 20.96 8.47 -6.98
CA GLY A 150 21.46 7.18 -7.45
C GLY A 150 22.98 7.05 -7.58
N GLY A 151 23.70 8.15 -7.81
CA GLY A 151 25.16 8.13 -8.04
C GLY A 151 26.01 8.66 -6.88
N VAL A 152 25.47 9.56 -6.05
CA VAL A 152 26.23 10.26 -5.00
C VAL A 152 25.57 10.17 -3.63
N ASP A 153 26.38 10.02 -2.58
CA ASP A 153 25.95 9.92 -1.19
C ASP A 153 25.64 11.29 -0.55
N GLU A 154 25.30 11.28 0.74
CA GLU A 154 24.99 12.47 1.53
C GLU A 154 26.14 13.51 1.59
N SER A 155 27.38 13.08 1.33
CA SER A 155 28.56 13.93 1.27
C SER A 155 28.88 14.44 -0.15
N GLY A 156 28.07 14.07 -1.15
CA GLY A 156 28.29 14.39 -2.56
C GLY A 156 29.39 13.56 -3.22
N LYS A 157 29.86 12.48 -2.57
CA LYS A 157 30.85 11.56 -3.13
C LYS A 157 30.15 10.46 -3.90
N HIS A 158 30.80 9.95 -4.94
CA HIS A 158 30.27 8.80 -5.67
C HIS A 158 30.13 7.60 -4.76
N ALA A 159 28.91 7.07 -4.69
CA ALA A 159 28.63 5.85 -3.97
C ALA A 159 29.20 4.65 -4.73
N ASN A 160 29.56 3.60 -4.00
CA ASN A 160 29.95 2.33 -4.58
C ASN A 160 29.32 1.16 -3.82
N LEU A 161 29.49 -0.05 -4.35
CA LEU A 161 28.91 -1.26 -3.80
C LEU A 161 29.35 -1.51 -2.35
N GLN A 162 30.62 -1.29 -2.01
CA GLN A 162 31.13 -1.53 -0.66
C GLN A 162 30.51 -0.59 0.38
N GLN A 163 30.16 0.63 -0.02
CA GLN A 163 29.50 1.60 0.87
C GLN A 163 27.99 1.39 1.00
N ILE A 164 27.37 0.69 0.04
CA ILE A 164 25.93 0.44 0.03
C ILE A 164 25.57 -0.94 0.62
N ALA A 165 26.47 -1.91 0.49
CA ALA A 165 26.24 -3.30 0.87
C ALA A 165 26.58 -3.66 2.33
N ASN A 166 27.19 -2.74 3.09
CA ASN A 166 27.66 -2.98 4.47
C ASN A 166 26.99 -2.05 5.47
#